data_AF-A0A1W1YFC9-F1
#
_entry.id   AF-A0A1W1YFC9-F1
#
_cell.length_a   1.000
_cell.length_b   1.000
_cell.length_c   1.000
_cell.angle_alpha   90.00
_cell.angle_beta   90.00
_cell.angle_gamma   90.00
#
_symmetry.space_group_name_H-M   'P 1'
#
loop_
_entity.id
_entity.type
_entity.pdbx_description
1 polymer ?
#
loop_
_entity_poly.entity_id
_entity_poly.type
_entity_poly.pdbx_seq_one_letter_code
_entity_poly.pdbx_strand_id
1 'polypeptide(L)'
;MRQSKSWFTWVKKRPQKEVKENEPVTQRRGQKKHYTKNYFSRYLSYVKAYLKQPFPEFAHPQANNSFHGLTTILLISLFNTISLTAVANYFVSRYDWFANISILPNVSFTFTPWLFAIKTFFFLVISLWLLPVVIHCFKKIIYKEETDSAIWLSEFMGMNVFSLTLSFIGLLMALLAPLLFFVVILFLLIIQLVILNMAAVVSFTPYSNQRVIPLFYIILGAFFTNVLIEFILFSLIF
;
A
#
# COMPACT_ATOMS: atom_id res chain seq x y z
N MET A 1 27.65 63.26 -45.49
CA MET A 1 26.64 62.95 -44.44
C MET A 1 26.20 61.50 -44.59
N ARG A 2 25.80 60.90 -43.47
CA ARG A 2 25.59 59.47 -43.19
C ARG A 2 24.57 58.76 -44.11
N GLN A 3 24.89 57.48 -44.39
CA GLN A 3 24.05 56.25 -44.44
C GLN A 3 22.69 56.33 -45.17
N SER A 4 22.33 55.39 -46.05
CA SER A 4 22.04 54.01 -45.65
C SER A 4 21.86 53.11 -46.88
N LYS A 5 22.42 51.90 -46.82
CA LYS A 5 22.34 50.85 -47.84
C LYS A 5 20.97 50.14 -47.74
N SER A 6 20.38 49.82 -48.88
CA SER A 6 19.40 48.72 -49.01
C SER A 6 19.89 47.80 -50.11
N TRP A 7 20.31 46.60 -49.71
CA TRP A 7 20.78 45.52 -50.58
C TRP A 7 19.60 44.64 -50.95
N PHE A 8 19.38 44.45 -52.24
CA PHE A 8 18.45 43.47 -52.80
C PHE A 8 18.85 42.05 -52.37
N THR A 9 17.96 41.34 -51.68
CA THR A 9 18.04 39.88 -51.52
C THR A 9 16.83 39.21 -52.13
N TRP A 10 17.14 38.27 -53.00
CA TRP A 10 16.26 37.36 -53.73
C TRP A 10 15.13 36.75 -52.89
N VAL A 11 13.91 36.87 -53.40
CA VAL A 11 12.71 36.18 -52.91
C VAL A 11 12.84 34.68 -53.24
N LYS A 12 13.21 33.89 -52.24
CA LYS A 12 13.06 32.42 -52.27
C LYS A 12 11.71 32.09 -51.64
N LYS A 13 10.72 31.70 -52.45
CA LYS A 13 9.41 31.20 -51.99
C LYS A 13 9.64 30.06 -50.99
N ARG A 14 9.25 30.27 -49.73
CA ARG A 14 9.13 29.19 -48.73
C ARG A 14 7.81 28.45 -48.98
N PRO A 15 7.76 27.11 -48.87
CA PRO A 15 6.47 26.44 -48.72
C PRO A 15 5.88 26.87 -47.36
N GLN A 16 4.60 27.29 -47.38
CA GLN A 16 3.80 27.47 -46.18
C GLN A 16 3.74 26.13 -45.46
N LYS A 17 4.38 26.03 -44.29
CA LYS A 17 4.06 24.98 -43.34
C LYS A 17 2.69 25.30 -42.77
N GLU A 18 1.73 24.42 -43.01
CA GLU A 18 0.51 24.35 -42.20
C GLU A 18 0.90 24.32 -40.73
N VAL A 19 0.45 25.33 -39.99
CA VAL A 19 0.46 25.31 -38.52
C VAL A 19 -0.69 24.39 -38.13
N LYS A 20 -0.41 23.09 -37.95
CA LYS A 20 -1.25 22.24 -37.12
C LYS A 20 -0.94 22.58 -35.67
N GLU A 21 -1.78 23.45 -35.13
CA GLU A 21 -1.89 23.74 -33.71
C GLU A 21 -2.49 22.50 -33.02
N ASN A 22 -1.97 22.19 -31.83
CA ASN A 22 -2.34 21.10 -30.90
C ASN A 22 -1.61 19.74 -31.08
N GLU A 23 -0.32 19.71 -30.73
CA GLU A 23 0.30 18.52 -30.14
C GLU A 23 0.93 18.89 -28.78
N PRO A 24 0.55 18.24 -27.66
CA PRO A 24 1.31 18.39 -26.43
C PRO A 24 2.60 17.55 -26.54
N VAL A 25 3.71 18.24 -26.80
CA VAL A 25 5.05 17.67 -26.61
C VAL A 25 5.41 17.76 -25.14
N THR A 26 5.31 16.67 -24.39
CA THR A 26 6.34 16.36 -23.38
C THR A 26 6.38 14.87 -22.98
N GLN A 27 7.56 14.28 -23.21
CA GLN A 27 8.15 13.13 -22.53
C GLN A 27 7.48 11.74 -22.64
N ARG A 28 7.88 10.97 -23.67
CA ARG A 28 8.23 9.53 -23.51
C ARG A 28 9.40 9.12 -24.41
N ARG A 29 10.53 9.81 -24.32
CA ARG A 29 11.83 9.28 -24.77
C ARG A 29 12.63 8.84 -23.54
N GLY A 30 12.44 7.57 -23.18
CA GLY A 30 13.30 6.82 -22.29
C GLY A 30 13.26 5.38 -22.76
N GLN A 31 14.23 5.01 -23.60
CA GLN A 31 14.43 3.68 -24.15
C GLN A 31 14.25 2.60 -23.07
N LYS A 32 13.18 1.81 -23.15
CA LYS A 32 13.08 0.60 -22.33
C LYS A 32 13.84 -0.50 -23.05
N LYS A 33 15.09 -0.75 -22.62
CA LYS A 33 15.73 -2.05 -22.86
C LYS A 33 14.77 -3.13 -22.36
N HIS A 34 14.20 -3.90 -23.28
CA HIS A 34 13.42 -5.09 -22.98
C HIS A 34 14.36 -6.17 -22.44
N TYR A 35 14.77 -6.03 -21.19
CA TYR A 35 15.12 -7.21 -20.40
C TYR A 35 13.80 -7.82 -19.95
N THR A 36 13.54 -9.05 -20.38
CA THR A 36 12.54 -9.95 -19.80
C THR A 36 12.91 -10.23 -18.34
N LYS A 37 12.76 -9.22 -17.47
CA LYS A 37 12.93 -9.38 -16.03
C LYS A 37 11.89 -10.39 -15.53
N ASN A 38 12.34 -11.44 -14.86
CA ASN A 38 11.50 -12.40 -14.14
C ASN A 38 10.59 -11.67 -13.14
N TYR A 39 9.42 -12.24 -12.82
CA TYR A 39 8.40 -11.63 -11.94
C TYR A 39 9.00 -11.06 -10.65
N PHE A 40 9.87 -11.84 -9.99
CA PHE A 40 10.56 -11.44 -8.77
C PHE A 40 11.40 -10.16 -8.93
N SER A 41 12.14 -10.03 -10.03
CA SER A 41 12.93 -8.82 -10.31
C SER A 41 12.04 -7.59 -10.54
N ARG A 42 10.86 -7.79 -11.14
CA ARG A 42 9.85 -6.73 -11.29
C ARG A 42 9.25 -6.34 -9.95
N TYR A 43 8.89 -7.31 -9.11
CA TYR A 43 8.38 -7.07 -7.77
C TYR A 43 9.38 -6.32 -6.89
N LEU A 44 10.65 -6.72 -6.88
CA LEU A 44 11.70 -5.98 -6.18
C LEU A 44 11.89 -4.55 -6.72
N SER A 45 11.75 -4.37 -8.03
CA SER A 45 11.81 -3.03 -8.63
C SER A 45 10.63 -2.17 -8.16
N TYR A 46 9.42 -2.76 -8.11
CA TYR A 46 8.20 -2.15 -7.56
C TYR A 46 8.39 -1.75 -6.09
N VAL A 47 8.87 -2.67 -5.25
CA VAL A 47 9.15 -2.40 -3.82
C VAL A 47 10.13 -1.25 -3.68
N LYS A 48 11.24 -1.28 -4.43
CA LYS A 48 12.25 -0.23 -4.40
C LYS A 48 11.74 1.12 -4.89
N ALA A 49 10.85 1.14 -5.88
CA ALA A 49 10.26 2.37 -6.40
C ALA A 49 9.39 3.04 -5.32
N TYR A 50 8.48 2.28 -4.72
CA TYR A 50 7.58 2.81 -3.69
C TYR A 50 8.27 3.11 -2.36
N LEU A 51 9.36 2.42 -2.00
CA LEU A 51 10.18 2.81 -0.84
C LEU A 51 10.87 4.17 -1.03
N LYS A 52 11.23 4.51 -2.27
CA LYS A 52 11.86 5.80 -2.58
C LYS A 52 10.84 6.93 -2.69
N GLN A 53 9.69 6.63 -3.27
CA GLN A 53 8.62 7.58 -3.54
C GLN A 53 7.29 6.89 -3.19
N PRO A 54 6.85 7.01 -1.93
CA PRO A 54 5.65 6.30 -1.46
C PRO A 54 4.37 6.91 -2.00
N PHE A 55 4.36 8.19 -2.38
CA PHE A 55 3.20 8.88 -2.89
C PHE A 55 3.32 9.10 -4.40
N PRO A 56 2.32 8.69 -5.19
CA PRO A 56 2.35 8.86 -6.64
C PRO A 56 1.92 10.29 -6.99
N GLU A 57 2.85 11.25 -6.98
CA GLU A 57 2.66 12.47 -7.79
C GLU A 57 2.74 12.16 -9.29
N PHE A 58 3.20 10.96 -9.66
CA PHE A 58 3.27 10.45 -11.02
C PHE A 58 2.89 8.97 -11.05
N ALA A 59 2.00 8.57 -11.97
CA ALA A 59 1.62 7.17 -12.18
C ALA A 59 2.89 6.29 -12.34
N HIS A 60 3.12 5.35 -11.43
CA HIS A 60 4.26 4.47 -11.53
C HIS A 60 4.00 3.44 -12.64
N PRO A 61 4.79 3.41 -13.74
CA PRO A 61 4.59 2.43 -14.81
C PRO A 61 4.78 0.97 -14.36
N GLN A 62 5.22 0.76 -13.12
CA GLN A 62 5.40 -0.54 -12.48
C GLN A 62 4.15 -1.00 -11.71
N ALA A 63 3.20 -0.10 -11.43
CA ALA A 63 1.89 -0.44 -10.87
C ALA A 63 0.95 -1.09 -11.91
N ASN A 64 1.31 -1.02 -13.19
CA ASN A 64 0.57 -1.64 -14.30
C ASN A 64 0.61 -3.19 -14.29
N ASN A 65 1.24 -3.80 -13.29
CA ASN A 65 1.21 -5.24 -13.07
C ASN A 65 0.26 -5.54 -11.90
N SER A 66 -0.89 -6.12 -12.24
CA SER A 66 -2.06 -6.34 -11.38
C SER A 66 -1.80 -7.15 -10.10
N PHE A 67 -0.71 -7.94 -10.03
CA PHE A 67 -0.50 -8.90 -8.94
C PHE A 67 0.47 -8.42 -7.83
N HIS A 68 1.14 -7.27 -8.00
CA HIS A 68 2.10 -6.79 -7.00
C HIS A 68 1.43 -6.37 -5.69
N GLY A 69 0.22 -5.82 -5.75
CA GLY A 69 -0.57 -5.52 -4.55
C GLY A 69 -0.91 -6.79 -3.74
N LEU A 70 -1.44 -7.82 -4.40
CA LEU A 70 -1.73 -9.11 -3.77
C LEU A 70 -0.50 -9.77 -3.17
N THR A 71 0.64 -9.74 -3.89
CA THR A 71 1.90 -10.30 -3.37
C THR A 71 2.33 -9.59 -2.10
N THR A 72 2.16 -8.26 -2.04
CA THR A 72 2.50 -7.46 -0.87
C THR A 72 1.60 -7.78 0.33
N ILE A 73 0.28 -7.92 0.09
CA ILE A 73 -0.67 -8.37 1.13
C ILE A 73 -0.24 -9.73 1.68
N LEU A 74 -0.01 -10.72 0.82
CA LEU A 74 0.36 -12.07 1.24
C LEU A 74 1.64 -12.09 2.07
N LEU A 75 2.67 -11.34 1.67
CA LEU A 75 3.93 -11.28 2.42
C LEU A 75 3.77 -10.57 3.77
N ILE A 76 3.07 -9.44 3.82
CA ILE A 76 2.80 -8.72 5.08
C ILE A 76 2.01 -9.61 6.03
N SER A 77 0.93 -10.23 5.55
CA SER A 77 0.12 -11.15 6.35
C SER A 77 0.95 -12.31 6.87
N LEU A 78 1.75 -12.95 6.01
CA LEU A 78 2.59 -14.08 6.40
C LEU A 78 3.60 -13.69 7.49
N PHE A 79 4.33 -12.59 7.32
CA PHE A 79 5.32 -12.14 8.29
C PHE A 79 4.69 -11.77 9.63
N ASN A 80 3.57 -11.05 9.61
CA ASN A 80 2.85 -10.68 10.83
C ASN A 80 2.22 -11.91 11.52
N THR A 81 1.68 -12.87 10.78
CA THR A 81 1.14 -14.12 11.34
C THR A 81 2.21 -14.92 12.08
N ILE A 82 3.38 -15.11 11.46
CA ILE A 82 4.46 -15.86 12.10
C ILE A 82 4.92 -15.12 13.36
N SER A 83 5.04 -13.79 13.28
CA SER A 83 5.41 -12.95 14.43
C SER A 83 4.44 -13.09 15.59
N LEU A 84 3.14 -12.90 15.32
CA LEU A 84 2.07 -12.98 16.33
C LEU A 84 1.95 -14.40 16.91
N THR A 85 2.06 -15.42 16.07
CA THR A 85 2.03 -16.82 16.53
C THR A 85 3.21 -17.14 17.44
N ALA A 86 4.42 -16.69 17.08
CA ALA A 86 5.62 -16.91 17.90
C ALA A 86 5.48 -16.23 19.27
N VAL A 87 5.01 -14.99 19.28
CA VAL A 87 4.70 -14.23 20.51
C VAL A 87 3.65 -14.95 21.35
N ALA A 88 2.49 -15.26 20.77
CA ALA A 88 1.39 -15.92 21.47
C ALA A 88 1.83 -17.27 22.05
N ASN A 89 2.47 -18.11 21.24
CA ASN A 89 2.98 -19.41 21.70
C ASN A 89 3.96 -19.27 22.87
N TYR A 90 4.84 -18.27 22.82
CA TYR A 90 5.77 -18.02 23.91
C TYR A 90 5.03 -17.65 25.21
N PHE A 91 4.08 -16.71 25.15
CA PHE A 91 3.26 -16.33 26.30
C PHE A 91 2.51 -17.51 26.91
N VAL A 92 1.92 -18.37 26.08
CA VAL A 92 1.19 -19.55 26.57
C VAL A 92 2.12 -20.57 27.19
N SER A 93 3.25 -20.87 26.54
CA SER A 93 4.23 -21.84 27.06
C SER A 93 4.86 -21.43 28.39
N ARG A 94 4.79 -20.13 28.73
CA ARG A 94 5.28 -19.54 29.98
C ARG A 94 4.16 -18.99 30.84
N TYR A 95 2.91 -19.33 30.54
CA TYR A 95 1.77 -18.82 31.27
C TYR A 95 1.84 -19.15 32.76
N ASP A 96 2.26 -20.37 33.14
CA ASP A 96 2.45 -20.72 34.56
C ASP A 96 3.46 -19.81 35.27
N TRP A 97 4.54 -19.41 34.58
CA TRP A 97 5.50 -18.46 35.13
C TRP A 97 4.89 -17.08 35.33
N PHE A 98 4.10 -16.58 34.36
CA PHE A 98 3.38 -15.32 34.49
C PHE A 98 2.27 -15.36 35.55
N ALA A 99 1.54 -16.48 35.64
CA ALA A 99 0.48 -16.71 36.60
C ALA A 99 1.01 -16.71 38.03
N ASN A 100 2.20 -17.29 38.26
CA ASN A 100 2.86 -17.26 39.57
C ASN A 100 3.29 -15.85 40.04
N ILE A 101 3.42 -14.89 39.11
CA ILE A 101 3.74 -13.48 39.42
C ILE A 101 2.45 -12.66 39.55
N SER A 102 1.32 -13.19 39.07
CA SER A 102 0.04 -12.51 39.02
C SER A 102 -0.87 -12.93 40.19
N ILE A 103 -1.82 -12.07 40.55
CA ILE A 103 -2.90 -12.38 41.50
C ILE A 103 -4.05 -13.12 40.79
N LEU A 104 -3.98 -13.23 39.45
CA LEU A 104 -5.03 -13.85 38.65
C LEU A 104 -5.05 -15.37 38.81
N PRO A 105 -6.24 -16.00 38.85
CA PRO A 105 -6.37 -17.44 38.89
C PRO A 105 -5.70 -18.07 37.67
N ASN A 106 -4.96 -19.16 37.89
CA ASN A 106 -4.36 -19.93 36.82
C ASN A 106 -5.49 -20.63 36.03
N VAL A 107 -5.74 -20.15 34.80
CA VAL A 107 -6.71 -20.75 33.89
C VAL A 107 -5.97 -21.72 32.99
N SER A 108 -6.35 -23.00 33.02
CA SER A 108 -5.83 -23.96 32.06
C SER A 108 -6.53 -23.78 30.71
N PHE A 109 -5.74 -23.57 29.65
CA PHE A 109 -6.25 -23.49 28.29
C PHE A 109 -5.29 -24.20 27.32
N THR A 110 -5.85 -24.80 26.29
CA THR A 110 -5.10 -25.50 25.24
C THR A 110 -4.89 -24.56 24.05
N PHE A 111 -3.72 -23.93 23.98
CA PHE A 111 -3.33 -23.16 22.81
C PHE A 111 -2.84 -24.08 21.70
N THR A 112 -3.41 -23.94 20.50
CA THR A 112 -3.01 -24.69 19.31
C THR A 112 -2.34 -23.73 18.32
N PRO A 113 -0.99 -23.65 18.28
CA PRO A 113 -0.28 -22.60 17.55
C PRO A 113 -0.56 -22.58 16.06
N TRP A 114 -0.67 -23.75 15.42
CA TRP A 114 -0.92 -23.84 13.98
C TRP A 114 -2.33 -23.35 13.61
N LEU A 115 -3.34 -23.66 14.43
CA LEU A 115 -4.72 -23.22 14.21
C LEU A 115 -4.82 -21.69 14.39
N PHE A 116 -4.16 -21.16 15.43
CA PHE A 116 -4.04 -19.72 15.64
C PHE A 116 -3.36 -19.03 14.45
N ALA A 117 -2.28 -19.62 13.93
CA ALA A 117 -1.58 -19.08 12.76
C ALA A 117 -2.49 -19.02 11.52
N ILE A 118 -3.23 -20.10 11.24
CA ILE A 118 -4.14 -20.15 10.08
C ILE A 118 -5.25 -19.09 10.21
N LYS A 119 -5.93 -19.03 11.37
CA LYS A 119 -6.97 -18.02 11.63
C LYS A 119 -6.41 -16.60 11.46
N THR A 120 -5.25 -16.33 12.05
CA THR A 120 -4.57 -15.03 11.96
C THR A 120 -4.16 -14.69 10.54
N PHE A 121 -3.65 -15.65 9.77
CA PHE A 121 -3.27 -15.43 8.37
C PHE A 121 -4.46 -15.03 7.51
N PHE A 122 -5.55 -15.80 7.56
CA PHE A 122 -6.76 -15.47 6.81
C PHE A 122 -7.36 -14.14 7.24
N PHE A 123 -7.44 -13.88 8.55
CA PHE A 123 -7.89 -12.60 9.08
C PHE A 123 -7.07 -11.44 8.50
N LEU A 124 -5.73 -11.51 8.57
CA LEU A 124 -4.86 -10.45 8.08
C LEU A 124 -4.92 -10.27 6.56
N VAL A 125 -4.99 -11.35 5.78
CA VAL A 125 -5.13 -11.27 4.32
C VAL A 125 -6.42 -10.53 3.94
N ILE A 126 -7.54 -10.89 4.57
CA ILE A 126 -8.83 -10.27 4.29
C ILE A 126 -8.83 -8.81 4.78
N SER A 127 -8.37 -8.56 6.00
CA SER A 127 -8.30 -7.22 6.61
C SER A 127 -7.47 -6.24 5.77
N LEU A 128 -6.26 -6.63 5.37
CA LEU A 128 -5.38 -5.78 4.54
C LEU A 128 -5.93 -5.54 3.14
N TRP A 129 -6.73 -6.46 2.61
CA TRP A 129 -7.40 -6.30 1.32
C TRP A 129 -8.67 -5.43 1.42
N LEU A 130 -9.39 -5.52 2.54
CA LEU A 130 -10.69 -4.92 2.75
C LEU A 130 -10.67 -3.39 2.64
N LEU A 131 -9.75 -2.72 3.36
CA LEU A 131 -9.67 -1.27 3.34
C LEU A 131 -9.44 -0.70 1.92
N PRO A 132 -8.45 -1.17 1.13
CA PRO A 132 -8.31 -0.74 -0.27
C PRO A 132 -9.58 -0.94 -1.10
N VAL A 133 -10.31 -2.04 -0.88
CA VAL A 133 -11.55 -2.33 -1.62
C VAL A 133 -12.66 -1.37 -1.24
N VAL A 134 -12.88 -1.14 0.05
CA VAL A 134 -13.87 -0.18 0.55
C VAL A 134 -13.59 1.20 -0.04
N ILE A 135 -12.35 1.66 0.03
CA ILE A 135 -11.94 2.95 -0.55
C ILE A 135 -12.20 2.99 -2.05
N HIS A 136 -11.87 1.93 -2.78
CA HIS A 136 -12.12 1.88 -4.21
C HIS A 136 -13.60 1.98 -4.54
N CYS A 137 -14.46 1.28 -3.79
CA CYS A 137 -15.90 1.35 -3.96
C CYS A 137 -16.43 2.77 -3.74
N PHE A 138 -15.99 3.45 -2.68
CA PHE A 138 -16.36 4.86 -2.45
C PHE A 138 -15.92 5.75 -3.62
N LYS A 139 -14.69 5.58 -4.13
CA LYS A 139 -14.19 6.32 -5.29
C LYS A 139 -14.99 6.04 -6.57
N LYS A 140 -15.33 4.79 -6.83
CA LYS A 140 -16.14 4.39 -7.98
C LYS A 140 -17.56 4.96 -7.92
N ILE A 141 -18.19 4.92 -6.75
CA ILE A 141 -19.57 5.38 -6.58
C ILE A 141 -19.65 6.91 -6.63
N ILE A 142 -18.74 7.62 -5.95
CA ILE A 142 -18.83 9.07 -5.77
C ILE A 142 -18.15 9.83 -6.91
N TYR A 143 -16.94 9.40 -7.28
CA TYR A 143 -16.09 10.10 -8.26
C TYR A 143 -16.06 9.43 -9.64
N LYS A 144 -16.80 8.32 -9.81
CA LYS A 144 -16.84 7.55 -11.07
C LYS A 144 -15.44 7.14 -11.55
N GLU A 145 -14.57 6.79 -10.61
CA GLU A 145 -13.21 6.35 -10.89
C GLU A 145 -13.18 5.11 -11.81
N GLU A 146 -12.48 5.20 -12.94
CA GLU A 146 -12.44 4.12 -13.95
C GLU A 146 -11.25 3.16 -13.79
N THR A 147 -10.38 3.41 -12.80
CA THR A 147 -9.20 2.58 -12.56
C THR A 147 -9.56 1.12 -12.28
N ASP A 148 -8.82 0.19 -12.93
CA ASP A 148 -8.97 -1.25 -12.70
C ASP A 148 -8.65 -1.59 -11.24
N SER A 149 -9.48 -2.44 -10.62
CA SER A 149 -9.32 -2.86 -9.22
C SER A 149 -7.96 -3.47 -8.92
N ALA A 150 -7.33 -4.17 -9.85
CA ALA A 150 -6.04 -4.81 -9.60
C ALA A 150 -4.86 -3.82 -9.73
N ILE A 151 -4.98 -2.83 -10.61
CA ILE A 151 -4.03 -1.71 -10.71
C ILE A 151 -4.15 -0.85 -9.45
N TRP A 152 -5.38 -0.47 -9.08
CA TRP A 152 -5.68 0.24 -7.84
C TRP A 152 -5.08 -0.44 -6.61
N LEU A 153 -5.28 -1.76 -6.48
CA LEU A 153 -4.74 -2.51 -5.35
C LEU A 153 -3.21 -2.47 -5.32
N SER A 154 -2.56 -2.52 -6.48
CA SER A 154 -1.10 -2.43 -6.60
C SER A 154 -0.58 -1.02 -6.30
N GLU A 155 -1.32 0.03 -6.65
CA GLU A 155 -0.97 1.40 -6.26
C GLU A 155 -1.16 1.62 -4.76
N PHE A 156 -2.30 1.17 -4.22
CA PHE A 156 -2.63 1.31 -2.81
C PHE A 156 -1.64 0.56 -1.92
N MET A 157 -1.36 -0.70 -2.24
CA MET A 157 -0.35 -1.47 -1.51
C MET A 157 1.06 -0.96 -1.79
N GLY A 158 1.28 -0.28 -2.92
CA GLY A 158 2.50 0.46 -3.24
C GLY A 158 2.82 1.50 -2.18
N MET A 159 1.85 2.37 -1.88
CA MET A 159 1.96 3.36 -0.80
C MET A 159 2.25 2.72 0.57
N ASN A 160 1.88 1.45 0.74
CA ASN A 160 2.05 0.67 1.98
C ASN A 160 3.27 -0.26 1.97
N VAL A 161 4.15 -0.19 0.97
CA VAL A 161 5.33 -1.08 0.89
C VAL A 161 6.26 -0.91 2.08
N PHE A 162 6.29 0.26 2.73
CA PHE A 162 7.08 0.42 3.95
C PHE A 162 6.63 -0.55 5.06
N SER A 163 5.33 -0.86 5.16
CA SER A 163 4.79 -1.86 6.08
C SER A 163 5.33 -3.26 5.84
N LEU A 164 5.71 -3.62 4.60
CA LEU A 164 6.41 -4.88 4.30
C LEU A 164 7.81 -4.93 4.95
N THR A 165 8.50 -3.79 4.99
CA THR A 165 9.81 -3.73 5.65
C THR A 165 9.66 -3.85 7.16
N LEU A 166 8.66 -3.17 7.74
CA LEU A 166 8.35 -3.26 9.17
C LEU A 166 7.92 -4.66 9.60
N SER A 167 7.08 -5.34 8.81
CA SER A 167 6.65 -6.71 9.12
C SER A 167 7.80 -7.71 9.03
N PHE A 168 8.73 -7.53 8.09
CA PHE A 168 9.94 -8.33 8.02
C PHE A 168 10.85 -8.12 9.23
N ILE A 169 11.02 -6.87 9.70
CA ILE A 169 11.78 -6.58 10.93
C ILE A 169 11.09 -7.21 12.15
N GLY A 170 9.76 -7.08 12.24
CA GLY A 170 8.96 -7.70 13.30
C GLY A 170 9.11 -9.21 13.34
N LEU A 171 9.14 -9.86 12.18
CA LEU A 171 9.40 -11.30 12.04
C LEU A 171 10.75 -11.68 12.63
N LEU A 172 11.82 -10.97 12.25
CA LEU A 172 13.16 -11.25 12.78
C LEU A 172 13.20 -11.10 14.30
N MET A 173 12.59 -10.04 14.84
CA MET A 173 12.50 -9.82 16.29
C MET A 173 11.73 -10.92 17.01
N ALA A 174 10.60 -11.35 16.44
CA ALA A 174 9.76 -12.41 17.00
C ALA A 174 10.46 -13.78 17.02
N LEU A 175 11.28 -14.07 16.01
CA LEU A 175 12.07 -15.31 15.94
C LEU A 175 13.28 -15.29 16.87
N LEU A 176 13.89 -14.13 17.11
CA LEU A 176 15.06 -14.00 17.99
C LEU A 176 14.69 -14.06 19.48
N ALA A 177 13.78 -13.19 19.91
CA ALA A 177 13.40 -13.08 21.32
C ALA A 177 11.97 -12.48 21.43
N PRO A 178 10.93 -13.31 21.26
CA PRO A 178 9.54 -12.85 21.14
C PRO A 178 9.06 -12.07 22.38
N LEU A 179 9.52 -12.45 23.58
CA LEU A 179 9.17 -11.75 24.81
C LEU A 179 9.87 -10.40 24.94
N LEU A 180 11.18 -10.35 24.71
CA LEU A 180 11.98 -9.13 24.85
C LEU A 180 11.49 -8.05 23.89
N PHE A 181 11.17 -8.44 22.66
CA PHE A 181 10.73 -7.52 21.62
C PHE A 181 9.21 -7.39 21.51
N PHE A 182 8.41 -7.99 22.41
CA PHE A 182 6.95 -7.98 22.31
C PHE A 182 6.37 -6.57 22.11
N VAL A 183 6.78 -5.63 22.97
CA VAL A 183 6.32 -4.23 22.91
C VAL A 183 6.71 -3.58 21.58
N VAL A 184 7.91 -3.89 21.07
CA VAL A 184 8.39 -3.37 19.79
C VAL A 184 7.60 -3.97 18.63
N ILE A 185 7.30 -5.27 18.65
CA ILE A 185 6.50 -5.94 17.63
C ILE A 185 5.08 -5.35 17.59
N LEU A 186 4.44 -5.15 18.74
CA LEU A 186 3.15 -4.48 18.82
C LEU A 186 3.21 -3.04 18.29
N PHE A 187 4.25 -2.30 18.66
CA PHE A 187 4.45 -0.94 18.17
C PHE A 187 4.62 -0.90 16.64
N LEU A 188 5.38 -1.84 16.06
CA LEU A 188 5.51 -1.99 14.61
C LEU A 188 4.17 -2.30 13.93
N LEU A 189 3.31 -3.12 14.54
CA LEU A 189 1.96 -3.38 14.03
C LEU A 189 1.09 -2.13 14.05
N ILE A 190 1.16 -1.33 15.12
CA ILE A 190 0.44 -0.05 15.20
C ILE A 190 0.93 0.91 14.11
N ILE A 191 2.23 1.02 13.89
CA ILE A 191 2.77 1.85 12.80
C ILE A 191 2.25 1.37 11.44
N GLN A 192 2.24 0.06 11.19
CA GLN A 192 1.69 -0.51 9.94
C GLN A 192 0.22 -0.11 9.75
N LEU A 193 -0.59 -0.14 10.80
CA LEU A 193 -1.98 0.31 10.77
C LEU A 193 -2.08 1.81 10.46
N VAL A 194 -1.23 2.65 11.07
CA VAL A 194 -1.20 4.09 10.79
C VAL A 194 -0.84 4.36 9.33
N ILE A 195 0.16 3.67 8.77
CA ILE A 195 0.55 3.81 7.35
C ILE A 195 -0.62 3.42 6.43
N LEU A 196 -1.32 2.34 6.74
CA LEU A 196 -2.49 1.87 6.00
C LEU A 196 -3.61 2.92 5.96
N ASN A 197 -3.90 3.54 7.10
CA ASN A 197 -4.89 4.62 7.19
C ASN A 197 -4.40 5.91 6.51
N MET A 198 -3.11 6.25 6.59
CA MET A 198 -2.55 7.41 5.87
C MET A 198 -2.66 7.24 4.35
N ALA A 199 -2.35 6.04 3.84
CA ALA A 199 -2.51 5.72 2.42
C ALA A 199 -3.98 5.88 1.97
N ALA A 200 -4.93 5.51 2.83
CA ALA A 200 -6.35 5.76 2.58
C ALA A 200 -6.67 7.24 2.38
N VAL A 201 -6.24 8.09 3.31
CA VAL A 201 -6.47 9.53 3.26
C VAL A 201 -5.81 10.15 2.02
N VAL A 202 -4.53 9.87 1.80
CA VAL A 202 -3.76 10.41 0.66
C VAL A 202 -4.38 10.01 -0.67
N SER A 203 -4.98 8.83 -0.74
CA SER A 203 -5.60 8.39 -1.97
C SER A 203 -6.79 9.26 -2.42
N PHE A 204 -7.42 10.01 -1.51
CA PHE A 204 -8.52 10.92 -1.83
C PHE A 204 -8.04 12.34 -2.18
N THR A 205 -6.77 12.67 -1.94
CA THR A 205 -6.21 14.02 -2.20
C THR A 205 -6.45 14.54 -3.62
N PRO A 206 -6.36 13.72 -4.71
CA PRO A 206 -6.65 14.19 -6.06
C PRO A 206 -8.08 14.74 -6.28
N TYR A 207 -9.02 14.37 -5.41
CA TYR A 207 -10.44 14.75 -5.51
C TYR A 207 -10.80 15.91 -4.59
N SER A 208 -9.84 16.52 -3.88
CA SER A 208 -10.12 17.58 -2.89
C SER A 208 -10.89 18.78 -3.44
N ASN A 209 -10.74 19.07 -4.74
CA ASN A 209 -11.40 20.18 -5.41
C ASN A 209 -12.78 19.82 -6.00
N GLN A 210 -13.16 18.54 -5.99
CA GLN A 210 -14.44 18.09 -6.53
C GLN A 210 -15.54 18.27 -5.47
N ARG A 211 -16.36 19.31 -5.63
CA ARG A 211 -17.37 19.77 -4.64
C ARG A 211 -18.64 18.89 -4.56
N VAL A 212 -18.51 17.57 -4.61
CA VAL A 212 -19.69 16.67 -4.59
C VAL A 212 -20.16 16.44 -3.14
N ILE A 213 -19.25 16.03 -2.26
CA ILE A 213 -19.47 15.85 -0.81
C ILE A 213 -18.15 16.27 -0.14
N PRO A 214 -18.15 16.89 1.06
CA PRO A 214 -16.91 17.21 1.74
C PRO A 214 -16.08 15.93 1.95
N LEU A 215 -14.85 15.93 1.45
CA LEU A 215 -13.92 14.80 1.44
C LEU A 215 -13.76 14.15 2.83
N PHE A 216 -13.84 14.96 3.89
CA PHE A 216 -13.87 14.50 5.27
C PHE A 216 -14.95 13.44 5.54
N TYR A 217 -16.20 13.67 5.13
CA TYR A 217 -17.31 12.74 5.38
C TYR A 217 -17.18 11.45 4.56
N ILE A 218 -16.59 11.53 3.36
CA ILE A 218 -16.33 10.36 2.53
C ILE A 218 -15.30 9.46 3.21
N ILE A 219 -14.18 10.04 3.65
CA ILE A 219 -13.13 9.32 4.38
C ILE A 219 -13.68 8.71 5.67
N LEU A 220 -14.45 9.49 6.44
CA LEU A 220 -15.05 9.02 7.67
C LEU A 220 -16.02 7.86 7.42
N GLY A 221 -16.85 7.95 6.37
CA GLY A 221 -17.74 6.88 5.94
C GLY A 221 -16.98 5.61 5.56
N ALA A 222 -15.92 5.74 4.76
CA ALA A 222 -15.08 4.59 4.37
C ALA A 222 -14.42 3.91 5.59
N PHE A 223 -13.88 4.69 6.53
CA PHE A 223 -13.32 4.13 7.76
C PHE A 223 -14.36 3.48 8.65
N PHE A 224 -15.53 4.10 8.83
CA PHE A 224 -16.62 3.52 9.60
C PHE A 224 -17.10 2.20 9.02
N THR A 225 -17.29 2.14 7.69
CA THR A 225 -17.64 0.90 6.99
C THR A 225 -16.55 -0.16 7.15
N ASN A 226 -15.27 0.21 7.02
CA ASN A 226 -14.18 -0.73 7.22
C ASN A 226 -14.18 -1.30 8.65
N VAL A 227 -14.27 -0.47 9.68
CA VAL A 227 -14.29 -0.90 11.09
C VAL A 227 -15.47 -1.83 11.38
N LEU A 228 -16.65 -1.54 10.83
CA LEU A 228 -17.83 -2.41 10.98
C LEU A 228 -17.58 -3.80 10.40
N ILE A 229 -17.03 -3.86 9.18
CA ILE A 229 -16.74 -5.14 8.52
C ILE A 229 -15.61 -5.88 9.24
N GLU A 230 -14.58 -5.19 9.72
CA GLU A 230 -13.50 -5.78 10.54
C GLU A 230 -14.03 -6.42 11.82
N PHE A 231 -14.98 -5.77 12.50
CA PHE A 231 -15.60 -6.32 13.71
C PHE A 231 -16.38 -7.61 13.41
N ILE A 232 -17.13 -7.63 12.30
CA ILE A 232 -17.85 -8.83 11.84
C ILE A 232 -16.85 -9.93 11.47
N LEU A 233 -15.78 -9.59 10.74
CA LEU A 233 -14.74 -10.52 10.32
C LEU A 233 -14.02 -11.14 11.52
N PHE A 234 -13.67 -10.32 12.51
CA PHE A 234 -13.03 -10.78 13.74
C PHE A 234 -13.93 -11.77 14.47
N SER A 235 -15.21 -11.42 14.66
CA SER A 235 -16.20 -12.27 15.33
C SER A 235 -16.51 -13.58 14.60
N LEU A 236 -16.29 -13.63 13.28
CA LEU A 236 -16.51 -14.83 12.47
C LEU A 236 -15.31 -15.79 12.53
N ILE A 237 -14.10 -15.25 12.63
CA ILE A 237 -12.86 -16.03 12.59
C ILE A 237 -12.40 -16.49 13.98
N PHE A 238 -12.58 -15.64 15.00
CA PHE A 238 -12.12 -15.86 16.38
C PHE A 238 -13.27 -16.11 17.32
#